data_AF-A0A962TB60-F1
#
_entry.id   AF-A0A962TB60-F1
#
_cell.length_a   1.000
_cell.length_b   1.000
_cell.length_c   1.000
_cell.angle_alpha   90.00
_cell.angle_beta   90.00
_cell.angle_gamma   90.00
#
_symmetry.space_group_name_H-M   'P 1'
#
loop_
_entity.id
_entity.type
_entity.pdbx_description
1 polymer ?
#
loop_
_entity_poly.entity_id
_entity_poly.type
_entity_poly.pdbx_seq_one_letter_code
_entity_poly.pdbx_strand_id
1 'polypeptide(L)'
;MAGAKEIRTKIASVKSTQKITSAMEMVAASKMRKAQDRMQATRPYAEKMRQVIGHVALANPEYKHPFMHAREVKRIGFIIISSDRGLCGGLNSNLFRSLVREIRALRDAGTEVEFCTIGTKALGFFRRVGGKVAAQATHLGDAPHIDDLVGTIKVMLDAYRDGELDEIRIAYNHFVNTMTQKATVEQLVPLPPGEDASELKHHWDYIYEPGAKEVLDGLLTRYIESLVYQSVVENAACEQAARMVAMKSATDNAGDLIDELQLIYNKARQAAITQEISEIVGGAAAVSS
;
A
#
# COMPACT_ATOMS: atom_id res chain seq x y z
N MET A 1 -41.93 -20.38 14.88
CA MET A 1 -41.29 -19.22 15.56
C MET A 1 -39.75 -19.13 15.43
N ALA A 2 -39.00 -20.17 15.06
CA ALA A 2 -37.53 -20.10 14.99
C ALA A 2 -36.99 -19.19 13.85
N GLY A 3 -37.56 -19.27 12.64
CA GLY A 3 -37.06 -18.53 11.47
C GLY A 3 -37.13 -17.00 11.59
N ALA A 4 -38.25 -16.44 12.05
CA ALA A 4 -38.42 -14.98 12.15
C ALA A 4 -37.50 -14.35 13.21
N LYS A 5 -37.28 -15.03 14.33
CA LYS A 5 -36.38 -14.57 15.39
C LYS A 5 -34.92 -14.55 14.91
N GLU A 6 -34.49 -15.59 14.20
CA GLU A 6 -33.15 -15.66 13.61
C GLU A 6 -32.91 -14.57 12.56
N ILE A 7 -33.88 -14.34 11.67
CA ILE A 7 -33.78 -13.27 10.66
C ILE A 7 -33.65 -11.90 11.34
N ARG A 8 -34.43 -11.64 12.39
CA ARG A 8 -34.31 -10.39 13.17
C ARG A 8 -32.92 -10.22 13.78
N THR A 9 -32.33 -11.29 14.32
CA THR A 9 -30.95 -11.26 14.86
C THR A 9 -29.94 -10.99 13.75
N LYS A 10 -30.09 -11.61 12.56
CA LYS A 10 -29.24 -11.33 11.40
C LYS A 10 -29.33 -9.86 10.96
N ILE A 11 -30.55 -9.31 10.85
CA ILE A 11 -30.75 -7.88 10.53
C ILE A 11 -30.02 -6.98 11.54
N ALA A 12 -30.14 -7.28 12.84
CA ALA A 12 -29.47 -6.49 13.88
C ALA A 12 -27.93 -6.59 13.76
N SER A 13 -27.40 -7.77 13.46
CA SER A 13 -25.97 -7.98 13.24
C SER A 13 -25.46 -7.20 12.02
N VAL A 14 -26.14 -7.29 10.86
CA VAL A 14 -25.75 -6.56 9.65
C VAL A 14 -25.85 -5.05 9.85
N LYS A 15 -26.88 -4.56 10.57
CA LYS A 15 -26.99 -3.14 10.97
C LYS A 15 -25.81 -2.69 11.84
N SER A 16 -25.31 -3.53 12.72
CA SER A 16 -24.12 -3.23 13.52
C SER A 16 -22.88 -3.14 12.63
N THR A 17 -22.68 -4.09 11.71
CA THR A 17 -21.59 -4.07 10.74
C THR A 17 -21.65 -2.84 9.82
N GLN A 18 -22.85 -2.42 9.38
CA GLN A 18 -23.06 -1.22 8.58
C GLN A 18 -22.61 0.05 9.34
N LYS A 19 -22.96 0.17 10.63
CA LYS A 19 -22.51 1.29 11.46
C LYS A 19 -21.00 1.32 11.64
N ILE A 20 -20.37 0.16 11.83
CA ILE A 20 -18.92 0.04 11.96
C ILE A 20 -18.22 0.45 10.66
N THR A 21 -18.67 -0.06 9.52
CA THR A 21 -18.10 0.26 8.20
C THR A 21 -18.26 1.74 7.87
N SER A 22 -19.42 2.33 8.13
CA SER A 22 -19.65 3.78 7.96
C SER A 22 -18.73 4.62 8.86
N ALA A 23 -18.54 4.23 10.13
CA ALA A 23 -17.57 4.89 11.02
C ALA A 23 -16.13 4.77 10.49
N MET A 24 -15.74 3.59 10.01
CA MET A 24 -14.41 3.37 9.43
C MET A 24 -14.19 4.16 8.13
N GLU A 25 -15.21 4.34 7.30
CA GLU A 25 -15.18 5.22 6.13
C GLU A 25 -14.83 6.65 6.54
N MET A 26 -15.56 7.22 7.51
CA MET A 26 -15.32 8.59 7.99
C MET A 26 -13.92 8.75 8.62
N VAL A 27 -13.47 7.77 9.38
CA VAL A 27 -12.13 7.77 9.98
C VAL A 27 -11.06 7.71 8.88
N ALA A 28 -11.24 6.87 7.88
CA ALA A 28 -10.32 6.76 6.74
C ALA A 28 -10.29 8.07 5.94
N ALA A 29 -11.43 8.71 5.70
CA ALA A 29 -11.51 10.01 5.02
C ALA A 29 -10.72 11.11 5.77
N SER A 30 -10.85 11.18 7.09
CA SER A 30 -10.10 12.12 7.93
C SER A 30 -8.59 11.86 7.87
N LYS A 31 -8.18 10.59 7.96
CA LYS A 31 -6.76 10.18 7.89
C LYS A 31 -6.17 10.39 6.50
N MET A 32 -6.95 10.17 5.44
CA MET A 32 -6.54 10.38 4.05
C MET A 32 -6.10 11.83 3.82
N ARG A 33 -6.88 12.81 4.31
CA ARG A 33 -6.51 14.23 4.20
C ARG A 33 -5.15 14.51 4.85
N LYS A 34 -4.95 14.04 6.08
CA LYS A 34 -3.66 14.20 6.79
C LYS A 34 -2.51 13.50 6.07
N ALA A 35 -2.74 12.33 5.48
CA ALA A 35 -1.73 11.62 4.70
C ALA A 35 -1.37 12.36 3.40
N GLN A 36 -2.37 12.95 2.72
CA GLN A 36 -2.14 13.79 1.54
C GLN A 36 -1.35 15.06 1.88
N ASP A 37 -1.68 15.73 2.99
CA ASP A 37 -0.94 16.92 3.42
C ASP A 37 0.54 16.59 3.67
N ARG A 38 0.82 15.44 4.30
CA ARG A 38 2.21 14.96 4.48
C ARG A 38 2.88 14.61 3.17
N MET A 39 2.18 13.93 2.27
CA MET A 39 2.70 13.58 0.94
C MET A 39 3.05 14.85 0.14
N GLN A 40 2.24 15.90 0.24
CA GLN A 40 2.55 17.18 -0.40
C GLN A 40 3.75 17.86 0.26
N ALA A 41 3.87 17.80 1.59
CA ALA A 41 5.00 18.37 2.32
C ALA A 41 6.34 17.69 1.97
N THR A 42 6.36 16.43 1.53
CA THR A 42 7.59 15.74 1.13
C THR A 42 8.09 16.11 -0.27
N ARG A 43 7.20 16.59 -1.16
CA ARG A 43 7.55 16.85 -2.58
C ARG A 43 8.67 17.87 -2.78
N PRO A 44 8.68 19.05 -2.12
CA PRO A 44 9.70 20.06 -2.37
C PRO A 44 11.12 19.56 -2.11
N TYR A 45 11.32 18.74 -1.08
CA TYR A 45 12.62 18.18 -0.74
C TYR A 45 13.09 17.17 -1.79
N ALA A 46 12.22 16.24 -2.19
CA ALA A 46 12.53 15.24 -3.21
C ALA A 46 12.78 15.86 -4.59
N GLU A 47 11.98 16.85 -5.00
CA GLU A 47 12.16 17.59 -6.25
C GLU A 47 13.47 18.36 -6.25
N LYS A 48 13.79 19.07 -5.15
CA LYS A 48 15.03 19.83 -5.07
C LYS A 48 16.26 18.93 -5.08
N MET A 49 16.24 17.82 -4.37
CA MET A 49 17.33 16.85 -4.41
C MET A 49 17.47 16.21 -5.80
N ARG A 50 16.37 15.87 -6.47
CA ARG A 50 16.41 15.36 -7.85
C ARG A 50 17.10 16.35 -8.79
N GLN A 51 16.78 17.65 -8.69
CA GLN A 51 17.44 18.68 -9.49
C GLN A 51 18.95 18.74 -9.22
N VAL A 52 19.35 18.77 -7.94
CA VAL A 52 20.78 18.81 -7.57
C VAL A 52 21.50 17.56 -8.07
N ILE A 53 20.92 16.38 -7.93
CA ILE A 53 21.51 15.12 -8.40
C ILE A 53 21.57 15.06 -9.92
N GLY A 54 20.55 15.56 -10.62
CA GLY A 54 20.58 15.69 -12.08
C GLY A 54 21.76 16.56 -12.54
N HIS A 55 22.01 17.69 -11.87
CA HIS A 55 23.17 18.53 -12.18
C HIS A 55 24.48 17.82 -11.85
N VAL A 56 24.60 17.19 -10.68
CA VAL A 56 25.85 16.53 -10.27
C VAL A 56 26.13 15.26 -11.08
N ALA A 57 25.12 14.56 -11.57
CA ALA A 57 25.29 13.42 -12.47
C ALA A 57 25.81 13.84 -13.86
N LEU A 58 25.52 15.08 -14.29
CA LEU A 58 25.96 15.64 -15.57
C LEU A 58 27.25 16.44 -15.48
N ALA A 59 27.49 17.11 -14.36
CA ALA A 59 28.81 17.64 -14.03
C ALA A 59 29.74 16.44 -13.94
N ASN A 60 30.82 16.36 -14.72
CA ASN A 60 31.73 15.21 -14.68
C ASN A 60 32.52 15.24 -13.36
N PRO A 61 32.11 14.52 -12.29
CA PRO A 61 32.88 14.56 -11.06
C PRO A 61 34.06 13.59 -11.26
N GLU A 62 35.22 13.88 -10.67
CA GLU A 62 36.34 12.92 -10.66
C GLU A 62 35.92 11.57 -10.01
N TYR A 63 34.94 11.62 -9.10
CA TYR A 63 34.37 10.47 -8.43
C TYR A 63 32.98 10.11 -8.99
N LYS A 64 32.83 8.87 -9.45
CA LYS A 64 31.53 8.31 -9.81
C LYS A 64 31.03 7.40 -8.69
N HIS A 65 29.85 7.72 -8.17
CA HIS A 65 29.28 6.99 -7.06
C HIS A 65 28.77 5.59 -7.50
N PRO A 66 28.91 4.53 -6.67
CA PRO A 66 28.43 3.18 -7.00
C PRO A 66 26.97 3.09 -7.48
N PHE A 67 26.08 3.90 -6.87
CA PHE A 67 24.66 3.97 -7.25
C PHE A 67 24.40 4.56 -8.65
N MET A 68 25.40 5.11 -9.34
CA MET A 68 25.27 5.60 -10.72
C MET A 68 25.78 4.60 -11.77
N HIS A 69 26.44 3.52 -11.33
CA HIS A 69 27.00 2.52 -12.22
C HIS A 69 26.03 1.37 -12.45
N ALA A 70 25.55 1.24 -13.68
CA ALA A 70 24.86 0.04 -14.12
C ALA A 70 25.85 -1.12 -14.31
N ARG A 71 25.43 -2.32 -13.90
CA ARG A 71 26.17 -3.57 -14.04
C ARG A 71 25.24 -4.67 -14.52
N GLU A 72 25.82 -5.83 -14.87
CA GLU A 72 25.06 -7.01 -15.24
C GLU A 72 24.17 -7.46 -14.07
N VAL A 73 22.86 -7.59 -14.31
CA VAL A 73 21.88 -7.84 -13.25
C VAL A 73 21.72 -9.35 -13.01
N LYS A 74 22.26 -9.85 -11.89
CA LYS A 74 22.11 -11.25 -11.44
C LYS A 74 21.26 -11.36 -10.20
N ARG A 75 21.27 -10.34 -9.34
CA ARG A 75 20.52 -10.30 -8.07
C ARG A 75 19.78 -8.99 -7.91
N ILE A 76 18.47 -9.05 -7.69
CA ILE A 76 17.61 -7.86 -7.55
C ILE A 76 17.01 -7.80 -6.15
N GLY A 77 17.17 -6.65 -5.50
CA GLY A 77 16.48 -6.33 -4.25
C GLY A 77 15.16 -5.62 -4.51
N PHE A 78 14.08 -6.06 -3.88
CA PHE A 78 12.79 -5.35 -3.91
C PHE A 78 12.47 -4.76 -2.54
N ILE A 79 12.31 -3.43 -2.48
CA ILE A 79 11.72 -2.72 -1.35
C ILE A 79 10.21 -2.66 -1.59
N ILE A 80 9.44 -3.44 -0.83
CA ILE A 80 8.01 -3.63 -1.05
C ILE A 80 7.23 -2.94 0.05
N ILE A 81 6.46 -1.93 -0.33
CA ILE A 81 5.68 -1.11 0.59
C ILE A 81 4.21 -1.56 0.57
N SER A 82 3.69 -1.87 1.76
CA SER A 82 2.33 -2.32 1.98
C SER A 82 1.72 -1.70 3.24
N SER A 83 0.43 -1.95 3.47
CA SER A 83 -0.20 -1.53 4.72
C SER A 83 0.11 -2.49 5.88
N ASP A 84 0.06 -1.95 7.11
CA ASP A 84 0.04 -2.78 8.32
C ASP A 84 -1.36 -3.38 8.57
N ARG A 85 -2.41 -2.60 8.29
CA ARG A 85 -3.81 -2.99 8.51
C ARG A 85 -4.50 -3.45 7.24
N GLY A 86 -5.50 -4.31 7.37
CA GLY A 86 -6.34 -4.76 6.27
C GLY A 86 -7.46 -3.77 5.92
N LEU A 87 -8.52 -4.32 5.29
CA LEU A 87 -9.75 -3.61 4.93
C LEU A 87 -9.54 -2.41 4.00
N CYS A 88 -8.51 -2.47 3.15
CA CYS A 88 -8.18 -1.48 2.12
C CYS A 88 -8.51 -1.99 0.69
N GLY A 89 -9.58 -2.78 0.57
CA GLY A 89 -9.99 -3.38 -0.70
C GLY A 89 -8.88 -4.21 -1.34
N GLY A 90 -8.65 -3.99 -2.63
CA GLY A 90 -7.68 -4.71 -3.44
C GLY A 90 -6.24 -4.16 -3.42
N LEU A 91 -5.95 -3.10 -2.64
CA LEU A 91 -4.69 -2.33 -2.76
C LEU A 91 -3.43 -3.22 -2.70
N ASN A 92 -3.21 -3.91 -1.59
CA ASN A 92 -2.04 -4.78 -1.43
C ASN A 92 -2.07 -5.96 -2.42
N SER A 93 -3.24 -6.56 -2.63
CA SER A 93 -3.39 -7.73 -3.50
C SER A 93 -3.04 -7.42 -4.95
N ASN A 94 -3.38 -6.21 -5.43
CA ASN A 94 -3.07 -5.77 -6.79
C ASN A 94 -1.56 -5.54 -6.96
N LEU A 95 -0.91 -4.87 -6.01
CA LEU A 95 0.54 -4.69 -5.99
C LEU A 95 1.28 -6.03 -5.95
N PHE A 96 0.90 -6.92 -5.02
CA PHE A 96 1.54 -8.22 -4.85
C PHE A 96 1.35 -9.11 -6.08
N ARG A 97 0.19 -9.07 -6.73
CA ARG A 97 -0.06 -9.83 -7.96
C ARG A 97 0.85 -9.36 -9.10
N SER A 98 1.06 -8.04 -9.24
CA SER A 98 1.98 -7.49 -10.24
C SER A 98 3.41 -7.95 -9.94
N LEU A 99 3.86 -7.78 -8.70
CA LEU A 99 5.20 -8.17 -8.27
C LEU A 99 5.47 -9.66 -8.43
N VAL A 100 4.54 -10.54 -8.06
CA VAL A 100 4.74 -11.98 -8.20
C VAL A 100 4.90 -12.40 -9.66
N ARG A 101 4.21 -11.74 -10.59
CA ARG A 101 4.39 -12.00 -12.03
C ARG A 101 5.79 -11.60 -12.50
N GLU A 102 6.25 -10.42 -12.09
CA GLU A 102 7.59 -9.91 -12.41
C GLU A 102 8.70 -10.77 -11.79
N ILE A 103 8.58 -11.09 -10.49
CA ILE A 103 9.53 -11.95 -9.77
C ILE A 103 9.62 -13.34 -10.39
N ARG A 104 8.49 -13.91 -10.84
CA ARG A 104 8.52 -15.21 -11.55
C ARG A 104 9.30 -15.12 -12.85
N ALA A 105 9.03 -14.12 -13.68
CA ALA A 105 9.76 -13.91 -14.93
C ALA A 105 11.28 -13.73 -14.70
N LEU A 106 11.66 -13.00 -13.65
CA LEU A 106 13.06 -12.82 -13.26
C LEU A 106 13.71 -14.13 -12.79
N ARG A 107 13.01 -14.93 -11.98
CA ARG A 107 13.51 -16.24 -11.55
C ARG A 107 13.65 -17.22 -12.70
N ASP A 108 12.71 -17.22 -13.63
CA ASP A 108 12.76 -18.05 -14.84
C ASP A 108 13.94 -17.67 -15.74
N ALA A 109 14.36 -16.39 -15.71
CA ALA A 109 15.57 -15.89 -16.34
C ALA A 109 16.87 -16.17 -15.54
N GLY A 110 16.78 -16.83 -14.38
CA GLY A 110 17.93 -17.18 -13.54
C GLY A 110 18.39 -16.06 -12.59
N THR A 111 17.62 -14.98 -12.44
CA THR A 111 17.93 -13.87 -11.52
C THR A 111 17.46 -14.18 -10.11
N GLU A 112 18.33 -14.02 -9.11
CA GLU A 112 17.95 -14.17 -7.71
C GLU A 112 17.26 -12.91 -7.19
N VAL A 113 16.36 -13.08 -6.21
CA VAL A 113 15.60 -11.96 -5.64
C VAL A 113 15.70 -11.93 -4.12
N GLU A 114 15.93 -10.75 -3.57
CA GLU A 114 15.88 -10.47 -2.14
C GLU A 114 14.79 -9.44 -1.83
N PHE A 115 14.20 -9.54 -0.65
CA PHE A 115 13.08 -8.69 -0.24
C PHE A 115 13.42 -7.85 0.98
N CYS A 116 13.02 -6.60 0.91
CA CYS A 116 12.89 -5.69 2.03
C CYS A 116 11.41 -5.33 2.13
N THR A 117 10.75 -5.72 3.24
CA THR A 117 9.30 -5.53 3.38
C THR A 117 8.98 -4.40 4.33
N ILE A 118 8.20 -3.44 3.86
CA ILE A 118 7.64 -2.36 4.66
C ILE A 118 6.14 -2.62 4.81
N GLY A 119 5.69 -2.80 6.05
CA GLY A 119 4.33 -3.13 6.42
C GLY A 119 4.07 -4.62 6.64
N THR A 120 3.16 -4.90 7.57
CA THR A 120 2.83 -6.24 8.06
C THR A 120 2.24 -7.13 6.96
N LYS A 121 1.49 -6.57 6.00
CA LYS A 121 0.87 -7.34 4.91
C LYS A 121 1.90 -7.86 3.91
N ALA A 122 2.91 -7.06 3.55
CA ALA A 122 4.02 -7.52 2.71
C ALA A 122 4.82 -8.59 3.43
N LEU A 123 5.18 -8.37 4.69
CA LEU A 123 5.95 -9.34 5.47
C LEU A 123 5.26 -10.71 5.50
N GLY A 124 3.96 -10.73 5.85
CA GLY A 124 3.20 -11.97 5.92
C GLY A 124 3.03 -12.69 4.58
N PHE A 125 2.96 -11.94 3.47
CA PHE A 125 2.80 -12.50 2.13
C PHE A 125 4.12 -13.01 1.56
N PHE A 126 5.18 -12.19 1.55
CA PHE A 126 6.46 -12.52 0.91
C PHE A 126 7.27 -13.57 1.67
N ARG A 127 7.05 -13.74 2.98
CA ARG A 127 7.55 -14.92 3.71
C ARG A 127 7.01 -16.25 3.16
N ARG A 128 5.80 -16.26 2.57
CA ARG A 128 5.18 -17.48 1.99
C ARG A 128 5.48 -17.66 0.52
N VAL A 129 5.67 -16.57 -0.23
CA VAL A 129 6.07 -16.61 -1.65
C VAL A 129 7.44 -17.26 -1.83
N GLY A 130 8.27 -17.25 -0.78
CA GLY A 130 9.62 -17.79 -0.78
C GLY A 130 10.61 -16.78 -1.34
N GLY A 131 11.80 -16.74 -0.77
CA GLY A 131 12.84 -15.74 -1.01
C GLY A 131 13.38 -15.18 0.31
N LYS A 132 14.59 -14.63 0.29
CA LYS A 132 15.24 -14.07 1.47
C LYS A 132 14.63 -12.71 1.80
N VAL A 133 14.05 -12.56 2.98
CA VAL A 133 13.64 -11.25 3.52
C VAL A 133 14.82 -10.70 4.32
N ALA A 134 15.62 -9.83 3.70
CA ALA A 134 16.84 -9.29 4.27
C ALA A 134 16.56 -8.26 5.38
N ALA A 135 15.50 -7.47 5.23
CA ALA A 135 15.11 -6.45 6.19
C ALA A 135 13.59 -6.28 6.24
N GLN A 136 13.08 -5.78 7.37
CA GLN A 136 11.66 -5.50 7.54
C GLN A 136 11.43 -4.28 8.43
N ALA A 137 10.43 -3.47 8.08
CA ALA A 137 9.85 -2.44 8.93
C ALA A 137 8.33 -2.68 9.02
N THR A 138 7.78 -2.66 10.22
CA THR A 138 6.36 -2.94 10.47
C THR A 138 5.84 -2.03 11.56
N HIS A 139 4.52 -1.87 11.65
CA HIS A 139 3.87 -1.05 12.67
C HIS A 139 4.26 0.43 12.62
N LEU A 140 4.43 0.96 11.39
CA LEU A 140 4.76 2.37 11.16
C LEU A 140 3.60 3.33 11.49
N GLY A 141 2.40 2.78 11.67
CA GLY A 141 1.22 3.53 12.06
C GLY A 141 0.70 4.44 10.96
N ASP A 142 -0.05 5.47 11.37
CA ASP A 142 -0.68 6.42 10.44
C ASP A 142 0.24 7.59 10.08
N ALA A 143 1.40 7.72 10.73
CA ALA A 143 2.34 8.84 10.61
C ALA A 143 3.78 8.32 10.62
N PRO A 144 4.23 7.71 9.52
CA PRO A 144 5.57 7.14 9.44
C PRO A 144 6.63 8.24 9.60
N HIS A 145 7.74 7.93 10.27
CA HIS A 145 8.92 8.77 10.31
C HIS A 145 10.06 8.17 9.49
N ILE A 146 10.94 9.02 9.01
CA ILE A 146 12.08 8.59 8.18
C ILE A 146 13.03 7.70 8.99
N ASP A 147 13.23 8.00 10.27
CA ASP A 147 14.11 7.27 11.18
C ASP A 147 13.74 5.78 11.29
N ASP A 148 12.44 5.46 11.19
CA ASP A 148 11.94 4.08 11.21
C ASP A 148 12.34 3.29 9.95
N LEU A 149 12.67 3.99 8.86
CA LEU A 149 13.00 3.41 7.56
C LEU A 149 14.50 3.35 7.30
N VAL A 150 15.29 4.28 7.86
CA VAL A 150 16.75 4.41 7.60
C VAL A 150 17.47 3.08 7.77
N GLY A 151 17.24 2.36 8.87
CA GLY A 151 17.90 1.07 9.11
C GLY A 151 17.57 0.02 8.04
N THR A 152 16.32 -0.02 7.60
CA THR A 152 15.83 -0.99 6.61
C THR A 152 16.36 -0.68 5.21
N ILE A 153 16.42 0.60 4.85
CA ILE A 153 16.96 1.09 3.57
C ILE A 153 18.47 0.84 3.52
N LYS A 154 19.17 1.14 4.62
CA LYS A 154 20.62 0.97 4.72
C LYS A 154 21.06 -0.46 4.43
N VAL A 155 20.35 -1.48 4.94
CA VAL A 155 20.66 -2.90 4.66
C VAL A 155 20.68 -3.18 3.15
N MET A 156 19.69 -2.66 2.41
CA MET A 156 19.62 -2.86 0.95
C MET A 156 20.72 -2.09 0.22
N LEU A 157 21.02 -0.86 0.65
CA LEU A 157 22.06 -0.04 0.05
C LEU A 157 23.48 -0.55 0.30
N ASP A 158 23.74 -1.06 1.51
CA ASP A 158 25.00 -1.72 1.85
C ASP A 158 25.16 -2.99 1.00
N ALA A 159 24.11 -3.82 0.88
CA ALA A 159 24.13 -5.00 0.01
C ALA A 159 24.41 -4.67 -1.47
N TYR A 160 23.88 -3.55 -1.98
CA TYR A 160 24.23 -3.08 -3.32
C TYR A 160 25.70 -2.63 -3.40
N ARG A 161 26.16 -1.80 -2.45
CA ARG A 161 27.55 -1.31 -2.44
C ARG A 161 28.55 -2.46 -2.39
N ASP A 162 28.25 -3.48 -1.60
CA ASP A 162 29.13 -4.63 -1.38
C ASP A 162 29.04 -5.66 -2.54
N GLY A 163 28.17 -5.41 -3.53
CA GLY A 163 28.01 -6.23 -4.72
C GLY A 163 27.14 -7.47 -4.54
N GLU A 164 26.45 -7.59 -3.41
CA GLU A 164 25.46 -8.63 -3.16
C GLU A 164 24.17 -8.40 -3.95
N LEU A 165 23.82 -7.14 -4.24
CA LEU A 165 22.70 -6.78 -5.11
C LEU A 165 23.19 -5.96 -6.30
N ASP A 166 22.66 -6.27 -7.48
CA ASP A 166 23.02 -5.58 -8.72
C ASP A 166 22.03 -4.48 -9.09
N GLU A 167 20.80 -4.57 -8.57
CA GLU A 167 19.71 -3.63 -8.79
C GLU A 167 18.78 -3.62 -7.56
N ILE A 168 18.24 -2.45 -7.20
CA ILE A 168 17.20 -2.27 -6.19
C ILE A 168 15.98 -1.62 -6.85
N ARG A 169 14.83 -2.25 -6.73
CA ARG A 169 13.52 -1.73 -7.13
C ARG A 169 12.68 -1.40 -5.91
N ILE A 170 11.84 -0.37 -6.02
CA ILE A 170 10.81 -0.02 -5.04
C ILE A 170 9.44 -0.31 -5.61
N ALA A 171 8.58 -0.91 -4.81
CA ALA A 171 7.23 -1.28 -5.19
C ALA A 171 6.22 -0.70 -4.20
N TYR A 172 5.34 0.15 -4.71
CA TYR A 172 4.38 0.89 -3.91
C TYR A 172 3.11 1.18 -4.73
N ASN A 173 2.11 1.79 -4.09
CA ASN A 173 0.93 2.27 -4.80
C ASN A 173 1.05 3.78 -5.03
N HIS A 174 1.05 4.19 -6.29
CA HIS A 174 1.04 5.59 -6.72
C HIS A 174 -0.37 6.17 -6.59
N PHE A 175 -0.45 7.33 -5.94
CA PHE A 175 -1.72 8.03 -5.70
C PHE A 175 -2.10 8.87 -6.93
N VAL A 176 -2.96 8.32 -7.79
CA VAL A 176 -3.50 9.08 -8.94
C VAL A 176 -4.63 9.98 -8.48
N ASN A 177 -5.63 9.39 -7.83
CA ASN A 177 -6.74 10.10 -7.21
C ASN A 177 -7.38 9.23 -6.13
N THR A 178 -8.40 9.76 -5.45
CA THR A 178 -9.10 9.07 -4.36
C THR A 178 -9.70 7.72 -4.77
N MET A 179 -10.10 7.56 -6.04
CA MET A 179 -10.69 6.32 -6.55
C MET A 179 -9.66 5.38 -7.20
N THR A 180 -8.53 5.91 -7.65
CA THR A 180 -7.54 5.19 -8.47
C THR A 180 -6.17 5.21 -7.81
N GLN A 181 -5.69 4.02 -7.46
CA GLN A 181 -4.33 3.79 -6.99
C GLN A 181 -3.66 2.81 -7.93
N LYS A 182 -2.51 3.20 -8.49
CA LYS A 182 -1.79 2.39 -9.47
C LYS A 182 -0.67 1.63 -8.76
N ALA A 183 -0.63 0.31 -8.92
CA ALA A 183 0.52 -0.47 -8.49
C ALA A 183 1.72 -0.11 -9.38
N THR A 184 2.81 0.35 -8.78
CA THR A 184 3.99 0.82 -9.49
C THR A 184 5.23 0.11 -8.94
N VAL A 185 6.10 -0.31 -9.85
CA VAL A 185 7.43 -0.84 -9.54
C VAL A 185 8.42 0.02 -10.30
N GLU A 186 9.33 0.66 -9.57
CA GLU A 186 10.31 1.59 -10.13
C GLU A 186 11.72 1.17 -9.72
N GLN A 187 12.69 1.41 -10.58
CA GLN A 187 14.09 1.21 -10.24
C GLN A 187 14.58 2.36 -9.37
N LEU A 188 15.20 2.02 -8.24
CA LEU A 188 15.74 2.99 -7.28
C LEU A 188 17.27 3.10 -7.43
N VAL A 189 17.95 1.96 -7.56
CA VAL A 189 19.42 1.87 -7.74
C VAL A 189 19.72 0.77 -8.77
N PRO A 190 20.63 0.98 -9.74
CA PRO A 190 21.31 2.22 -10.05
C PRO A 190 20.32 3.33 -10.42
N LEU A 191 20.69 4.58 -10.18
CA LEU A 191 19.86 5.72 -10.52
C LEU A 191 19.61 5.71 -12.03
N PRO A 192 18.34 5.73 -12.47
CA PRO A 192 18.06 5.81 -13.90
C PRO A 192 18.66 7.12 -14.44
N PRO A 193 19.17 7.12 -15.68
CA PRO A 193 19.57 8.36 -16.34
C PRO A 193 18.36 9.30 -16.34
N GLY A 194 18.50 10.48 -15.75
CA GLY A 194 17.38 11.42 -15.62
C GLY A 194 16.78 11.75 -16.98
N GLU A 195 15.46 11.68 -17.13
CA GLU A 195 14.76 12.03 -18.38
C GLU A 195 15.03 13.50 -18.79
N ASP A 196 15.29 14.39 -17.83
CA ASP A 196 15.64 15.80 -18.04
C ASP A 196 17.13 16.05 -18.35
N ALA A 197 17.96 15.00 -18.46
CA ALA A 197 19.40 15.15 -18.66
C ALA A 197 19.75 15.87 -19.98
N SER A 198 18.82 15.89 -20.95
CA SER A 198 18.96 16.60 -22.22
C SER A 198 18.44 18.06 -22.22
N GLU A 199 17.74 18.52 -21.17
CA GLU A 199 17.05 19.83 -21.16
C GLU A 199 17.52 20.81 -20.08
N LEU A 200 18.67 20.57 -19.45
CA LEU A 200 19.22 21.53 -18.50
C LEU A 200 19.76 22.77 -19.22
N LYS A 201 18.98 23.85 -19.18
CA LYS A 201 19.30 25.16 -19.80
C LYS A 201 20.61 25.78 -19.27
N HIS A 202 21.08 25.35 -18.10
CA HIS A 202 22.30 25.87 -17.48
C HIS A 202 23.10 24.74 -16.85
N HIS A 203 24.39 24.66 -17.21
CA HIS A 203 25.38 23.85 -16.50
C HIS A 203 25.99 24.73 -15.40
N TRP A 204 25.82 24.32 -14.15
CA TRP A 204 26.52 24.92 -13.02
C TRP A 204 27.56 23.95 -12.51
N ASP A 205 28.77 24.44 -12.30
CA ASP A 205 29.81 23.68 -11.63
C ASP A 205 29.71 23.92 -10.11
N TYR A 206 29.85 22.85 -9.32
CA TYR A 206 29.74 22.90 -7.88
C TYR A 206 31.15 22.84 -7.25
N ILE A 207 31.40 23.70 -6.27
CA ILE A 207 32.55 23.54 -5.38
C ILE A 207 32.12 22.57 -4.27
N TYR A 208 32.81 21.43 -4.18
CA TYR A 208 32.51 20.39 -3.19
C TYR A 208 33.39 20.57 -1.95
N GLU A 209 32.76 20.82 -0.80
CA GLU A 209 33.44 20.87 0.50
C GLU A 209 32.83 19.80 1.43
N PRO A 210 33.64 18.94 2.08
CA PRO A 210 35.11 18.86 2.07
C PRO A 210 35.71 18.21 0.80
N GLY A 211 34.90 17.51 0.00
CA GLY A 211 35.32 16.93 -1.28
C GLY A 211 34.19 16.16 -1.97
N ALA A 212 34.31 15.92 -3.28
CA ALA A 212 33.22 15.35 -4.08
C ALA A 212 32.73 13.99 -3.58
N LYS A 213 33.64 13.11 -3.14
CA LYS A 213 33.30 11.77 -2.64
C LYS A 213 32.40 11.81 -1.40
N GLU A 214 32.83 12.51 -0.35
CA GLU A 214 32.09 12.58 0.91
C GLU A 214 30.71 13.24 0.74
N VAL A 215 30.66 14.30 -0.06
CA VAL A 215 29.41 15.00 -0.38
C VAL A 215 28.47 14.08 -1.17
N LEU A 216 28.97 13.38 -2.19
CA LEU A 216 28.15 12.50 -3.03
C LEU A 216 27.64 11.26 -2.30
N ASP A 217 28.49 10.61 -1.52
CA ASP A 217 28.10 9.43 -0.72
C ASP A 217 26.96 9.79 0.24
N GLY A 218 27.08 10.92 0.93
CA GLY A 218 26.05 11.43 1.83
C GLY A 218 24.77 11.85 1.09
N LEU A 219 24.90 12.65 0.03
CA LEU A 219 23.78 13.21 -0.72
C LEU A 219 22.93 12.11 -1.37
N LEU A 220 23.56 11.15 -2.05
CA LEU A 220 22.85 10.11 -2.78
C LEU A 220 22.16 9.12 -1.84
N THR A 221 22.78 8.82 -0.70
CA THR A 221 22.13 8.02 0.35
C THR A 221 20.86 8.73 0.85
N ARG A 222 20.96 10.03 1.20
CA ARG A 222 19.81 10.83 1.67
C ARG A 222 18.72 10.98 0.62
N TYR A 223 19.10 11.06 -0.65
CA TYR A 223 18.16 11.09 -1.75
C TYR A 223 17.33 9.84 -1.84
N ILE A 224 17.98 8.67 -1.84
CA ILE A 224 17.30 7.38 -1.87
C ILE A 224 16.40 7.23 -0.65
N GLU A 225 16.87 7.59 0.54
CA GLU A 225 16.06 7.57 1.76
C GLU A 225 14.80 8.43 1.63
N SER A 226 14.94 9.63 1.04
CA SER A 226 13.79 10.51 0.77
C SER A 226 12.83 9.93 -0.26
N LEU A 227 13.31 9.27 -1.32
CA LEU A 227 12.45 8.62 -2.31
C LEU A 227 11.65 7.50 -1.67
N VAL A 228 12.30 6.63 -0.88
CA VAL A 228 11.61 5.55 -0.16
C VAL A 228 10.61 6.12 0.83
N TYR A 229 10.98 7.13 1.61
CA TYR A 229 10.08 7.79 2.56
C TYR A 229 8.85 8.40 1.85
N GLN A 230 9.07 9.09 0.72
CA GLN A 230 7.98 9.62 -0.11
C GLN A 230 7.04 8.50 -0.57
N SER A 231 7.57 7.39 -1.09
CA SER A 231 6.76 6.23 -1.50
C SER A 231 5.99 5.60 -0.34
N VAL A 232 6.54 5.60 0.88
CA VAL A 232 5.84 5.12 2.09
C VAL A 232 4.68 6.05 2.45
N VAL A 233 4.92 7.37 2.47
CA VAL A 233 3.88 8.37 2.78
C VAL A 233 2.78 8.38 1.73
N GLU A 234 3.14 8.27 0.45
CA GLU A 234 2.21 8.18 -0.67
C GLU A 234 1.38 6.88 -0.61
N ASN A 235 2.02 5.74 -0.30
CA ASN A 235 1.31 4.49 -0.10
C ASN A 235 0.35 4.56 1.11
N ALA A 236 0.70 5.29 2.16
CA ALA A 236 -0.22 5.53 3.28
C ALA A 236 -1.44 6.37 2.86
N ALA A 237 -1.28 7.35 1.97
CA ALA A 237 -2.41 8.07 1.39
C ALA A 237 -3.30 7.14 0.53
N CYS A 238 -2.68 6.30 -0.30
CA CYS A 238 -3.37 5.25 -1.06
C CYS A 238 -4.14 4.27 -0.16
N GLU A 239 -3.55 3.86 0.97
CA GLU A 239 -4.17 2.97 1.95
C GLU A 239 -5.48 3.57 2.49
N GLN A 240 -5.46 4.84 2.89
CA GLN A 240 -6.65 5.47 3.44
C GLN A 240 -7.72 5.71 2.37
N ALA A 241 -7.32 6.08 1.15
CA ALA A 241 -8.25 6.23 0.04
C ALA A 241 -8.94 4.92 -0.32
N ALA A 242 -8.16 3.84 -0.51
CA ALA A 242 -8.69 2.52 -0.81
C ALA A 242 -9.54 1.95 0.32
N ARG A 243 -9.18 2.21 1.59
CA ARG A 243 -10.00 1.85 2.76
C ARG A 243 -11.31 2.61 2.78
N MET A 244 -11.31 3.92 2.57
CA MET A 244 -12.52 4.71 2.53
C MET A 244 -13.49 4.18 1.48
N VAL A 245 -13.01 3.94 0.25
CA VAL A 245 -13.83 3.37 -0.83
C VAL A 245 -14.34 1.98 -0.48
N ALA A 246 -13.49 1.09 0.06
CA ALA A 246 -13.90 -0.26 0.44
C ALA A 246 -14.94 -0.26 1.57
N MET A 247 -14.83 0.65 2.54
CA MET A 247 -15.78 0.78 3.63
C MET A 247 -17.11 1.39 3.17
N LYS A 248 -17.08 2.34 2.23
CA LYS A 248 -18.29 2.86 1.58
C LYS A 248 -19.05 1.74 0.88
N SER A 249 -18.37 0.99 0.00
CA SER A 249 -18.98 -0.16 -0.68
C SER A 249 -19.51 -1.21 0.31
N ALA A 250 -18.79 -1.47 1.41
CA ALA A 250 -19.27 -2.38 2.45
C ALA A 250 -20.51 -1.86 3.18
N THR A 251 -20.64 -0.54 3.37
CA THR A 251 -21.79 0.12 4.01
C THR A 251 -23.03 0.05 3.11
N ASP A 252 -22.84 0.32 1.81
CA ASP A 252 -23.89 0.24 0.80
C ASP A 252 -24.38 -1.21 0.64
N ASN A 253 -23.46 -2.17 0.48
CA ASN A 253 -23.80 -3.60 0.40
C ASN A 253 -24.52 -4.12 1.65
N ALA A 254 -24.17 -3.60 2.84
CA ALA A 254 -24.85 -3.95 4.06
C ALA A 254 -26.29 -3.38 4.08
N GLY A 255 -26.51 -2.21 3.50
CA GLY A 255 -27.85 -1.62 3.31
C GLY A 255 -28.74 -2.50 2.45
N ASP A 256 -28.25 -2.90 1.27
CA ASP A 256 -28.97 -3.79 0.35
C ASP A 256 -29.35 -5.12 1.03
N LEU A 257 -28.41 -5.72 1.78
CA LEU A 257 -28.65 -6.95 2.51
C LEU A 257 -29.68 -6.78 3.64
N ILE A 258 -29.69 -5.62 4.32
CA ILE A 258 -30.68 -5.29 5.34
C ILE A 258 -32.07 -5.23 4.72
N ASP A 259 -32.20 -4.59 3.55
CA ASP A 259 -33.49 -4.43 2.87
C ASP A 259 -34.03 -5.79 2.39
N GLU A 260 -33.17 -6.64 1.84
CA GLU A 260 -33.54 -8.01 1.47
C GLU A 260 -33.98 -8.82 2.70
N LEU A 261 -33.21 -8.80 3.78
CA LEU A 261 -33.55 -9.51 5.02
C LEU A 261 -34.86 -8.99 5.64
N GLN A 262 -35.17 -7.69 5.50
CA GLN A 262 -36.44 -7.13 5.96
C GLN A 262 -37.63 -7.69 5.18
N LEU A 263 -37.52 -7.84 3.85
CA LEU A 263 -38.56 -8.45 3.03
C LEU A 263 -38.81 -9.91 3.46
N ILE A 264 -37.73 -10.68 3.65
CA ILE A 264 -37.81 -12.08 4.11
C ILE A 264 -38.44 -12.15 5.51
N TYR A 265 -38.04 -11.25 6.42
CA TYR A 265 -38.61 -11.17 7.76
C TYR A 265 -40.12 -10.88 7.73
N ASN A 266 -40.55 -9.91 6.94
CA ASN A 266 -41.96 -9.53 6.84
C ASN A 266 -42.80 -10.68 6.27
N LYS A 267 -42.30 -11.39 5.25
CA LYS A 267 -42.96 -12.58 4.70
C LYS A 267 -43.07 -13.70 5.74
N ALA A 268 -41.97 -14.01 6.45
CA ALA A 268 -41.96 -15.04 7.49
C ALA A 268 -42.89 -14.68 8.67
N ARG A 269 -42.94 -13.39 9.05
CA ARG A 269 -43.83 -12.89 10.10
C ARG A 269 -45.30 -13.04 9.69
N GLN A 270 -45.65 -12.65 8.47
CA GLN A 270 -47.02 -12.81 7.96
C GLN A 270 -47.44 -14.28 7.92
N ALA A 271 -46.57 -15.15 7.39
CA ALA A 271 -46.84 -16.59 7.38
C ALA A 271 -47.05 -17.18 8.78
N ALA A 272 -46.24 -16.75 9.77
CA ALA A 272 -46.42 -17.18 11.15
C ALA A 272 -47.74 -16.70 11.76
N ILE A 273 -48.13 -15.43 11.53
CA ILE A 273 -49.42 -14.90 11.99
C ILE A 273 -50.58 -15.65 11.34
N THR A 274 -50.54 -15.89 10.03
CA THR A 274 -51.58 -16.64 9.32
C THR A 274 -51.68 -18.08 9.84
N GLN A 275 -50.55 -18.72 10.12
CA GLN A 275 -50.54 -20.06 10.70
C GLN A 275 -51.13 -20.08 12.11
N GLU A 276 -50.73 -19.16 12.99
CA GLU A 276 -51.30 -19.03 14.35
C GLU A 276 -52.82 -18.81 14.30
N ILE A 277 -53.31 -17.92 13.43
CA ILE A 277 -54.75 -17.70 13.25
C ILE A 277 -55.45 -18.97 12.75
N SER A 278 -54.86 -19.67 11.78
CA SER A 278 -55.43 -20.91 11.23
C SER A 278 -55.52 -22.02 12.29
N GLU A 279 -54.49 -22.13 13.14
CA GLU A 279 -54.46 -23.07 14.27
C GLU A 279 -55.52 -22.72 15.34
N ILE A 280 -55.69 -21.43 15.66
CA ILE A 280 -56.73 -20.97 16.61
C ILE A 280 -58.14 -21.27 16.08
N VAL A 281 -58.41 -20.93 14.81
CA VAL A 281 -59.74 -21.15 14.20
C VAL A 281 -60.03 -22.65 14.05
N GLY A 282 -59.04 -23.44 13.61
CA GLY A 282 -59.17 -24.89 13.51
C GLY A 282 -59.39 -25.56 14.87
N GLY A 283 -58.68 -25.10 15.91
CA GLY A 283 -58.87 -25.58 17.28
C GLY A 283 -60.25 -25.21 17.85
N ALA A 284 -60.72 -23.98 17.63
CA ALA A 284 -62.04 -23.55 18.07
C ALA A 284 -63.16 -24.36 17.40
N ALA A 285 -63.03 -24.65 16.09
CA ALA A 285 -63.98 -25.47 15.34
C ALA A 285 -64.04 -26.93 15.84
N ALA A 286 -62.90 -27.49 16.27
CA ALA A 286 -62.84 -28.87 16.78
C ALA A 286 -63.48 -29.04 18.17
N VAL A 287 -63.68 -27.95 18.93
CA VAL A 287 -64.34 -27.98 20.25
C VAL A 287 -65.84 -27.72 20.14
N SER A 288 -66.29 -27.06 19.07
CA SER A 288 -67.71 -26.76 18.82
C SER A 288 -68.46 -27.83 18.01
N SER A 289 -67.75 -28.86 17.56
CA SER A 289 -68.28 -30.10 16.95
C SER A 289 -68.21 -31.26 17.93
#